data_AF-Q2W255-F1
#
_entry.id   AF-Q2W255-F1
#
_cell.length_a   1.000
_cell.length_b   1.000
_cell.length_c   1.000
_cell.angle_alpha   90.00
_cell.angle_beta   90.00
_cell.angle_gamma   90.00
#
_symmetry.space_group_name_H-M   'P 1'
#
loop_
_entity.id
_entity.type
_entity.pdbx_description
1 polymer ?
#
loop_
_entity_poly.entity_id
_entity_poly.type
_entity_poly.pdbx_seq_one_letter_code
_entity_poly.pdbx_strand_id
1 'polypeptide(L)' 'MDQFFKDAGSDEKKDLNFKVPPNFHADYKAFAAQHGVPMSDILYRSFQLFRLSLIWTH' A
#
# COMPACT_ATOMS: atom_id res chain seq x y z
N MET A 1 -2.05 10.32 18.20
CA MET A 1 -1.54 9.71 16.95
C MET A 1 -2.28 8.42 16.62
N ASP A 2 -2.86 7.72 17.61
CA ASP A 2 -3.51 6.42 17.46
C ASP A 2 -4.94 6.44 16.87
N GLN A 3 -5.56 7.62 16.79
CA GLN A 3 -6.95 7.77 16.35
C GLN A 3 -7.13 7.58 14.84
N PHE A 4 -6.11 7.87 14.01
CA PHE A 4 -6.18 7.74 12.54
C PHE A 4 -6.16 6.28 12.05
N PHE A 5 -5.74 5.35 12.91
CA PHE A 5 -5.55 3.95 12.53
C PHE A 5 -6.79 3.08 12.78
N LYS A 6 -7.79 3.61 13.51
CA LYS A 6 -8.97 2.83 13.94
C LYS A 6 -10.12 2.85 12.92
N ASP A 7 -10.16 3.84 12.04
CA ASP A 7 -11.22 3.97 11.02
C ASP A 7 -10.93 3.22 9.70
N ALA A 8 -9.78 2.54 9.58
CA ALA A 8 -9.45 1.72 8.42
C ALA A 8 -10.03 0.28 8.47
N GLY A 9 -11.07 0.07 9.27
CA GLY A 9 -11.67 -1.24 9.50
C GLY A 9 -13.16 -1.18 9.77
N SER A 10 -13.98 -1.19 8.71
CA SER A 10 -15.29 -1.88 8.70
C SER A 10 -16.06 -1.75 7.38
N ASP A 11 -15.60 -0.98 6.40
CA ASP A 11 -16.06 -1.18 5.02
C ASP A 11 -15.26 -2.32 4.41
N GLU A 12 -15.96 -3.32 3.86
CA GLU A 12 -15.37 -4.41 3.08
C GLU A 12 -14.22 -3.85 2.23
N LYS A 13 -12.98 -4.26 2.54
CA LYS A 13 -11.79 -3.88 1.76
C LYS A 13 -11.98 -4.43 0.37
N LYS A 14 -12.64 -3.65 -0.49
CA LYS A 14 -12.98 -4.04 -1.85
C LYS A 14 -11.66 -4.22 -2.56
N ASP A 15 -11.32 -5.46 -2.88
CA ASP A 15 -10.07 -5.77 -3.56
C ASP A 15 -10.01 -4.97 -4.87
N LEU A 16 -9.08 -4.01 -4.92
CA LEU A 16 -8.85 -3.22 -6.12
C LEU A 16 -7.98 -4.04 -7.06
N ASN A 17 -8.60 -4.57 -8.11
CA ASN A 17 -7.87 -5.24 -9.18
C ASN A 17 -7.34 -4.20 -10.15
N PHE A 18 -6.04 -3.92 -10.10
CA PHE A 18 -5.36 -3.05 -11.06
C PHE A 18 -4.32 -3.84 -11.84
N LYS A 19 -4.20 -3.52 -13.14
CA LYS A 19 -3.19 -4.12 -14.01
C LYS A 19 -1.90 -3.31 -13.89
N VAL A 20 -0.78 -4.01 -13.75
CA VAL A 20 0.55 -3.43 -13.75
C VAL A 20 1.42 -4.11 -14.80
N PRO A 21 2.49 -3.45 -15.28
CA PRO A 21 3.50 -4.10 -16.09
C PRO A 21 4.05 -5.36 -15.39
N PRO A 22 4.31 -6.47 -16.11
CA PRO A 22 4.80 -7.72 -15.51
C PRO A 22 6.11 -7.55 -14.72
N ASN A 23 7.04 -6.74 -15.24
CA ASN A 23 8.33 -6.50 -14.60
C ASN A 23 8.15 -5.81 -13.24
N PHE A 24 7.25 -4.80 -13.19
CA PHE A 24 6.91 -4.13 -11.93
C PHE A 24 6.36 -5.14 -10.91
N HIS A 25 5.43 -6.01 -11.31
CA HIS A 25 4.89 -7.02 -10.41
C HIS A 25 5.97 -7.99 -9.88
N ALA A 26 6.90 -8.41 -10.74
CA ALA A 26 7.99 -9.30 -10.37
C ALA A 26 8.94 -8.65 -9.35
N ASP A 27 9.41 -7.44 -9.63
CA ASP A 27 10.32 -6.69 -8.77
C ASP A 27 9.66 -6.39 -7.41
N TYR A 28 8.39 -5.99 -7.46
CA TYR A 28 7.62 -5.66 -6.26
C TYR A 28 7.36 -6.88 -5.37
N LYS A 29 7.07 -8.04 -5.98
CA LYS A 29 6.93 -9.31 -5.27
C LYS A 29 8.25 -9.76 -4.63
N ALA A 30 9.38 -9.60 -5.34
CA ALA A 30 10.69 -9.93 -4.80
C ALA A 30 11.04 -9.05 -3.59
N PHE A 31 10.76 -7.75 -3.68
CA PHE A 31 10.94 -6.82 -2.56
C PHE A 31 10.11 -7.22 -1.33
N ALA A 32 8.83 -7.56 -1.53
CA ALA A 32 7.97 -8.05 -0.44
C ALA A 32 8.52 -9.32 0.22
N ALA A 33 9.00 -10.27 -0.59
CA ALA A 33 9.59 -11.51 -0.09
C ALA A 33 10.87 -11.27 0.73
N GLN A 34 11.74 -10.35 0.30
CA GLN A 34 12.97 -10.00 1.03
C GLN A 34 12.69 -9.45 2.43
N HIS A 35 11.58 -8.74 2.59
CA HIS A 35 11.19 -8.14 3.88
C HIS A 35 10.24 -9.02 4.70
N GLY A 36 9.87 -10.21 4.22
CA GLY A 36 9.00 -11.14 4.94
C GLY A 36 7.57 -10.60 5.14
N VAL A 37 7.10 -9.73 4.24
CA VAL A 37 5.77 -9.10 4.34
C VAL A 37 4.91 -9.42 3.12
N PRO A 38 3.57 -9.39 3.25
CA PRO A 38 2.67 -9.45 2.10
C PRO A 38 2.90 -8.28 1.14
N MET A 39 2.79 -8.55 -0.17
CA MET A 39 2.90 -7.53 -1.21
C MET A 39 1.86 -6.40 -1.04
N SER A 40 0.66 -6.73 -0.56
CA SER A 40 -0.40 -5.78 -0.23
C SER A 40 -0.01 -4.78 0.87
N ASP A 41 0.82 -5.20 1.84
CA ASP A 41 1.23 -4.32 2.94
C ASP A 41 2.19 -3.24 2.45
N ILE A 42 3.09 -3.60 1.54
CA ILE A 42 3.98 -2.61 0.91
C ILE A 42 3.14 -1.64 0.09
N LEU A 43 2.16 -2.14 -0.67
CA LEU A 43 1.30 -1.31 -1.52
C LEU A 43 0.51 -0.30 -0.70
N TYR A 44 -0.08 -0.77 0.40
CA TYR A 44 -0.83 0.10 1.31
C TYR A 44 0.08 1.19 1.90
N ARG A 45 1.27 0.83 2.38
CA ARG A 45 2.26 1.80 2.90
C ARG A 45 2.72 2.80 1.84
N SER A 46 2.96 2.35 0.61
CA SER A 46 3.30 3.22 -0.52
C SER A 46 2.21 4.26 -0.79
N PHE A 47 0.94 3.86 -0.80
CA PHE A 47 -0.17 4.81 -0.96
C PHE A 47 -0.30 5.79 0.21
N GLN A 48 -0.05 5.35 1.44
CA GLN A 48 -0.03 6.24 2.60
C GLN A 48 1.07 7.30 2.47
N LEU A 49 2.28 6.90 2.10
CA LEU A 49 3.40 7.81 1.86
C LEU A 49 3.08 8.83 0.75
N PHE A 50 2.49 8.38 -0.35
CA PHE A 50 2.05 9.26 -1.44
C PHE A 50 1.00 10.27 -0.99
N ARG A 51 0.00 9.84 -0.22
CA ARG A 51 -1.01 10.76 0.34
C ARG A 51 -0.38 11.80 1.26
N LEU A 52 0.58 11.39 2.10
CA LEU A 52 1.29 12.31 2.99
C LEU A 52 2.15 13.31 2.21
N SER A 53 2.81 12.88 1.13
CA SER A 53 3.61 13.80 0.31
C SER A 53 2.76 14.85 -0.39
N LEU A 54 1.52 14.50 -0.79
CA LEU A 54 0.56 15.44 -1.36
C LEU A 54 0.05 16.46 -0.33
N ILE A 55 -0.09 16.07 0.94
CA ILE A 55 -0.52 16.98 2.01
C ILE A 55 0.60 17.98 2.37
N TRP A 56 1.87 17.53 2.36
CA TRP A 56 3.02 18.37 2.71
C TRP A 56 3.40 19.41 1.64
N THR A 57 2.88 19.27 0.41
CA THR A 57 3.16 20.18 -0.71
C THR A 57 2.08 21.25 -0.90
N HIS A 58 1.14 21.36 0.03
CA HIS A 58 0.13 22.42 0.14
C HIS A 58 0.28 23.20 1.43
#